data_AF-A0A533UHE8-F1
#
_entry.id   AF-A0A533UHE8-F1
#
_cell.length_a   1.000
_cell.length_b   1.000
_cell.length_c   1.000
_cell.angle_alpha   90.00
_cell.angle_beta   90.00
_cell.angle_gamma   90.00
#
_symmetry.space_group_name_H-M   'P 1'
#
loop_
_entity.id
_entity.type
_entity.pdbx_description
1 polymer ?
#
loop_
_entity_poly.entity_id
_entity_poly.type
_entity_poly.pdbx_seq_one_letter_code
_entity_poly.pdbx_strand_id
1 'polypeptide(L)'
;DKMKKMSGSLTEESGDNDNLRVKRYLSKLTINPAITHGISDYVGSLEPGKLADIVIWSPEFFGVKPKLVIKGGFIAYSLMGDPNASIPTPEPVYYRPMFGALGKAIHTTSVTFTSKLAIRNGLSKKLGLKKKLLPVKNCRKIGKKNMLYNNLVPKIEIDPETYRVTVDGKLATTEPSQKLSMARLYHLF
;
A
#
# COMPACT_ATOMS: atom_id res chain seq x y z
N ASP A 1 13.87 3.43 -6.96
CA ASP A 1 14.89 3.05 -7.95
C ASP A 1 15.32 4.22 -8.84
N LYS A 2 14.54 4.62 -9.85
CA LYS A 2 14.88 5.71 -10.79
C LYS A 2 15.47 6.97 -10.12
N MET A 3 14.75 7.53 -9.13
CA MET A 3 15.18 8.75 -8.44
C MET A 3 16.50 8.59 -7.67
N LYS A 4 16.83 7.37 -7.17
CA LYS A 4 18.14 7.11 -6.56
C LYS A 4 19.24 7.18 -7.59
N LYS A 5 19.06 6.49 -8.72
CA LYS A 5 20.05 6.43 -9.81
C LYS A 5 20.33 7.83 -10.38
N MET A 6 19.33 8.69 -10.42
CA MET A 6 19.45 10.03 -11.00
C MET A 6 19.95 11.10 -10.01
N SER A 7 19.45 11.09 -8.78
CA SER A 7 19.67 12.18 -7.82
C SER A 7 20.51 11.77 -6.62
N GLY A 8 21.04 10.55 -6.59
CA GLY A 8 21.87 10.05 -5.49
C GLY A 8 21.08 9.74 -4.22
N SER A 9 21.71 9.86 -3.06
CA SER A 9 21.04 9.72 -1.75
C SER A 9 20.15 10.93 -1.44
N LEU A 10 19.17 10.76 -0.55
CA LEU A 10 18.45 11.93 -0.03
C LEU A 10 19.36 12.71 0.92
N THR A 11 19.22 14.03 0.96
CA THR A 11 20.01 14.92 1.81
C THR A 11 19.87 14.61 3.30
N GLU A 12 18.70 14.13 3.72
CA GLU A 12 18.39 13.81 5.12
C GLU A 12 18.61 12.32 5.45
N GLU A 13 19.12 11.53 4.51
CA GLU A 13 19.47 10.12 4.74
C GLU A 13 20.73 10.03 5.61
N SER A 14 20.79 9.05 6.51
CA SER A 14 21.93 8.83 7.42
C SER A 14 22.44 7.40 7.34
N GLY A 15 23.76 7.26 7.23
CA GLY A 15 24.44 5.97 7.05
C GLY A 15 24.39 5.45 5.60
N ASP A 16 24.95 4.26 5.39
CA ASP A 16 25.01 3.61 4.08
C ASP A 16 23.74 2.77 3.82
N ASN A 17 22.62 3.45 3.55
CA ASN A 17 21.32 2.83 3.28
C ASN A 17 20.36 3.82 2.56
N ASP A 18 19.14 3.36 2.27
CA ASP A 18 18.05 4.18 1.70
C ASP A 18 16.81 4.21 2.62
N ASN A 19 16.97 4.09 3.94
CA ASN A 19 15.83 3.84 4.83
C ASN A 19 14.80 4.98 4.82
N LEU A 20 15.23 6.24 4.84
CA LEU A 20 14.34 7.38 4.77
C LEU A 20 13.61 7.43 3.43
N ARG A 21 14.31 7.16 2.32
CA ARG A 21 13.68 7.02 1.01
C ARG A 21 12.64 5.90 1.00
N VAL A 22 12.98 4.71 1.50
CA VAL A 22 12.06 3.57 1.55
C VAL A 22 10.83 3.91 2.40
N LYS A 23 11.01 4.48 3.59
CA LYS A 23 9.91 4.96 4.46
C LYS A 23 9.03 6.00 3.75
N ARG A 24 9.65 6.97 3.07
CA ARG A 24 8.96 8.02 2.30
C ARG A 24 8.09 7.45 1.18
N TYR A 25 8.53 6.40 0.50
CA TYR A 25 7.78 5.79 -0.59
C TYR A 25 6.75 4.78 -0.08
N LEU A 26 7.07 3.99 0.94
CA LEU A 26 6.13 3.03 1.53
C LEU A 26 4.91 3.76 2.12
N SER A 27 5.12 4.90 2.79
CA SER A 27 4.01 5.66 3.36
C SER A 27 3.01 6.18 2.31
N LYS A 28 3.42 6.36 1.04
CA LYS A 28 2.53 6.77 -0.07
C LYS A 28 1.48 5.70 -0.40
N LEU A 29 1.78 4.43 -0.13
CA LEU A 29 0.93 3.29 -0.50
C LEU A 29 0.27 2.64 0.71
N THR A 30 0.66 3.02 1.94
CA THR A 30 0.15 2.42 3.18
C THR A 30 -0.58 3.46 4.05
N ILE A 31 0.15 4.23 4.86
CA ILE A 31 -0.44 5.08 5.89
C ILE A 31 -1.07 6.37 5.35
N ASN A 32 -0.49 7.00 4.32
CA ASN A 32 -1.02 8.27 3.80
C ASN A 32 -2.38 8.13 3.13
N PRO A 33 -2.65 7.09 2.31
CA PRO A 33 -4.00 6.79 1.85
C PRO A 33 -4.96 6.54 3.03
N ALA A 34 -4.52 5.80 4.05
CA ALA A 34 -5.35 5.51 5.22
C ALA A 34 -5.70 6.77 6.03
N ILE A 35 -4.76 7.71 6.20
CA ILE A 35 -5.01 9.03 6.81
C ILE A 35 -6.00 9.82 5.96
N THR A 36 -5.76 9.90 4.65
CA THR A 36 -6.59 10.67 3.71
C THR A 36 -8.05 10.22 3.73
N HIS A 37 -8.28 8.91 3.76
CA HIS A 37 -9.63 8.33 3.80
C HIS A 37 -10.20 8.15 5.21
N GLY A 38 -9.48 8.57 6.25
CA GLY A 38 -9.98 8.54 7.62
C GLY A 38 -10.10 7.14 8.22
N ILE A 39 -9.22 6.22 7.81
CA ILE A 39 -9.18 4.81 8.23
C ILE A 39 -7.82 4.42 8.86
N SER A 40 -6.94 5.39 9.13
CA SER A 40 -5.58 5.20 9.67
C SER A 40 -5.52 4.50 11.02
N ASP A 41 -6.61 4.54 11.79
CA ASP A 41 -6.72 3.87 13.09
C ASP A 41 -6.99 2.36 12.94
N TYR A 42 -7.32 1.90 11.73
CA TYR A 42 -7.68 0.52 11.45
C TYR A 42 -6.65 -0.18 10.57
N VAL A 43 -6.03 0.54 9.63
CA VAL A 43 -5.13 -0.03 8.61
C VAL A 43 -4.04 0.98 8.22
N GLY A 44 -3.11 0.55 7.37
CA GLY A 44 -2.11 1.42 6.73
C GLY A 44 -0.73 1.39 7.39
N SER A 45 -0.56 0.70 8.51
CA SER A 45 0.76 0.45 9.11
C SER A 45 0.72 -0.75 10.07
N LEU A 46 1.89 -1.28 10.40
CA LEU A 46 2.05 -2.34 11.40
C LEU A 46 2.21 -1.69 12.78
N GLU A 47 1.07 -1.38 13.41
CA GLU A 47 1.00 -0.81 14.75
C GLU A 47 0.01 -1.61 15.60
N PRO A 48 0.26 -1.81 16.91
CA PRO A 48 -0.67 -2.46 17.81
C PRO A 48 -2.08 -1.86 17.75
N GLY A 49 -3.10 -2.71 17.78
CA GLY A 49 -4.51 -2.31 17.72
C GLY A 49 -5.09 -2.14 16.31
N LYS A 50 -4.27 -2.11 15.26
CA LYS A 50 -4.73 -2.13 13.86
C LYS A 50 -5.06 -3.55 13.40
N LEU A 51 -5.82 -3.66 12.31
CA LEU A 51 -6.07 -4.95 11.67
C LEU A 51 -4.73 -5.57 11.23
N ALA A 52 -4.58 -6.87 11.48
CA ALA A 52 -3.43 -7.65 11.04
C ALA A 52 -3.52 -7.96 9.52
N ASP A 53 -3.44 -6.90 8.73
CA ASP A 53 -3.35 -6.92 7.27
C ASP A 53 -1.88 -6.79 6.88
N ILE A 54 -1.26 -7.92 6.58
CA ILE A 54 0.19 -8.05 6.47
C ILE A 54 0.53 -8.73 5.16
N VAL A 55 1.52 -8.20 4.45
CA VAL A 55 2.07 -8.83 3.26
C VAL A 55 3.49 -9.28 3.57
N ILE A 56 3.76 -10.58 3.38
CA ILE A 56 5.09 -11.15 3.57
C ILE A 56 5.76 -11.30 2.22
N TRP A 57 7.03 -10.89 2.17
CA TRP A 57 7.84 -10.89 0.98
C TRP A 57 9.10 -11.71 1.22
N SER A 58 9.53 -12.47 0.21
CA SER A 58 10.95 -12.81 0.09
C SER A 58 11.68 -11.59 -0.49
N PRO A 59 12.88 -11.20 0.02
CA PRO A 59 13.57 -9.98 -0.40
C PRO A 59 13.74 -9.83 -1.92
N GLU A 60 14.06 -10.92 -2.61
CA GLU A 60 14.29 -10.98 -4.05
C GLU A 60 13.03 -10.70 -4.89
N PHE A 61 11.83 -10.80 -4.30
CA PHE A 61 10.55 -10.49 -4.95
C PHE A 61 9.83 -9.26 -4.36
N PHE A 62 10.48 -8.52 -3.46
CA PHE A 62 9.87 -7.38 -2.76
C PHE A 62 9.30 -6.35 -3.75
N GLY A 63 8.03 -6.00 -3.57
CA GLY A 63 7.31 -5.05 -4.42
C GLY A 63 6.76 -5.62 -5.72
N VAL A 64 7.05 -6.88 -6.06
CA VAL A 64 6.61 -7.54 -7.30
C VAL A 64 5.64 -8.69 -7.04
N LYS A 65 6.10 -9.74 -6.33
CA LYS A 65 5.32 -10.96 -6.07
C LYS A 65 5.45 -11.36 -4.58
N PRO A 66 4.48 -11.04 -3.71
CA PRO A 66 4.55 -11.42 -2.31
C PRO A 66 4.47 -12.94 -2.11
N LYS A 67 5.06 -13.44 -1.02
CA LYS A 67 4.96 -14.87 -0.67
C LYS A 67 3.56 -15.24 -0.21
N LEU A 68 2.99 -14.43 0.69
CA LEU A 68 1.62 -14.59 1.19
C LEU A 68 1.04 -13.26 1.69
N VAL A 69 -0.30 -13.20 1.67
CA VAL A 69 -1.10 -12.06 2.11
C VAL A 69 -2.00 -12.51 3.26
N ILE A 70 -1.82 -11.88 4.42
CA ILE A 70 -2.61 -12.07 5.63
C ILE A 70 -3.65 -10.96 5.70
N LYS A 71 -4.90 -11.33 5.94
CA LYS A 71 -6.02 -10.42 6.14
C LYS A 71 -6.65 -10.69 7.50
N GLY A 72 -6.68 -9.69 8.37
CA GLY A 72 -7.25 -9.82 9.71
C GLY A 72 -6.69 -11.01 10.51
N GLY A 73 -5.40 -11.31 10.35
CA GLY A 73 -4.72 -12.41 11.05
C GLY A 73 -4.85 -13.80 10.40
N PHE A 74 -5.52 -13.91 9.24
CA PHE A 74 -5.69 -15.19 8.54
C PHE A 74 -5.16 -15.10 7.11
N ILE A 75 -4.53 -16.17 6.60
CA ILE A 75 -3.95 -16.15 5.25
C ILE A 75 -5.09 -16.12 4.23
N ALA A 76 -5.13 -15.06 3.43
CA ALA A 76 -6.13 -14.85 2.40
C ALA A 76 -5.64 -15.32 1.02
N TYR A 77 -4.36 -15.12 0.73
CA TYR A 77 -3.73 -15.54 -0.53
C TYR A 77 -2.29 -15.98 -0.28
N SER A 78 -1.81 -16.97 -1.04
CA SER A 78 -0.42 -17.43 -1.00
C SER A 78 0.00 -17.96 -2.36
N LEU A 79 1.31 -17.92 -2.64
CA LEU A 79 1.90 -18.78 -3.67
C LEU A 79 1.78 -20.24 -3.21
N MET A 80 1.25 -21.09 -4.09
CA MET A 80 1.00 -22.50 -3.80
C MET A 80 1.17 -23.34 -5.06
N GLY A 81 1.92 -24.43 -4.92
CA GLY A 81 2.21 -25.44 -5.94
C GLY A 81 1.02 -26.34 -6.28
N ASP A 82 1.32 -27.50 -6.84
CA ASP A 82 0.34 -28.56 -7.12
C ASP A 82 -0.32 -29.08 -5.82
N PRO A 83 -1.65 -28.94 -5.66
CA PRO A 83 -2.36 -29.44 -4.48
C PRO A 83 -2.32 -30.96 -4.29
N ASN A 84 -2.01 -31.73 -5.33
CA ASN A 84 -1.91 -33.20 -5.26
C ASN A 84 -0.47 -33.68 -4.99
N ALA A 85 0.51 -32.79 -4.94
CA ALA A 85 1.88 -33.14 -4.66
C ALA A 85 2.11 -33.46 -3.17
N SER A 86 3.24 -34.10 -2.85
CA SER A 86 3.59 -34.51 -1.49
C SER A 86 3.89 -33.35 -0.53
N ILE A 87 4.23 -32.17 -1.06
CA ILE A 87 4.56 -30.94 -0.34
C ILE A 87 4.02 -29.73 -1.13
N PRO A 88 3.93 -28.51 -0.56
CA PRO A 88 3.23 -27.39 -1.21
C PRO A 88 4.04 -26.60 -2.26
N THR A 89 5.30 -26.95 -2.49
CA THR A 89 6.25 -26.25 -3.38
C THR A 89 6.44 -26.81 -4.81
N PRO A 90 6.07 -28.06 -5.15
CA PRO A 90 6.17 -28.57 -6.51
C PRO A 90 5.31 -27.77 -7.48
N GLU A 91 5.84 -27.57 -8.69
CA GLU A 91 5.21 -26.78 -9.74
C GLU A 91 3.90 -27.41 -10.24
N PRO A 92 2.93 -26.62 -10.74
CA PRO A 92 3.00 -25.17 -10.97
C PRO A 92 2.63 -24.32 -9.75
N VAL A 93 3.51 -23.37 -9.41
CA VAL A 93 3.32 -22.41 -8.32
C VAL A 93 2.71 -21.11 -8.82
N TYR A 94 1.51 -20.80 -8.34
CA TYR A 94 0.83 -19.54 -8.60
C TYR A 94 -0.01 -19.10 -7.40
N TYR A 95 -0.56 -17.89 -7.46
CA TYR A 95 -1.40 -17.37 -6.38
C TYR A 95 -2.73 -18.10 -6.31
N ARG A 96 -3.04 -18.63 -5.14
CA ARG A 96 -4.32 -19.28 -4.87
C ARG A 96 -5.03 -18.61 -3.68
N PRO A 97 -6.37 -18.50 -3.70
CA PRO A 97 -7.13 -18.11 -2.52
C PRO A 97 -6.94 -19.15 -1.42
N MET A 98 -6.66 -18.67 -0.21
CA MET A 98 -6.50 -19.48 1.00
C MET A 98 -7.75 -19.36 1.89
N PHE A 99 -7.79 -20.09 3.01
CA PHE A 99 -8.98 -20.17 3.86
C PHE A 99 -9.53 -18.80 4.33
N GLY A 100 -8.70 -17.77 4.47
CA GLY A 100 -9.16 -16.40 4.82
C GLY A 100 -9.94 -15.68 3.73
N ALA A 101 -9.92 -16.20 2.50
CA ALA A 101 -10.73 -15.71 1.39
C ALA A 101 -12.02 -16.52 1.18
N LEU A 102 -12.30 -17.54 2.00
CA LEU A 102 -13.39 -18.49 1.75
C LEU A 102 -14.51 -18.42 2.80
N GLY A 103 -15.73 -18.73 2.36
CA GLY A 103 -16.90 -18.92 3.22
C GLY A 103 -17.14 -17.76 4.18
N LYS A 104 -17.38 -18.08 5.46
CA LYS A 104 -17.65 -17.08 6.50
C LYS A 104 -16.41 -16.37 7.03
N ALA A 105 -15.20 -16.88 6.73
CA ALA A 105 -13.95 -16.25 7.20
C ALA A 105 -13.82 -14.82 6.66
N ILE A 106 -14.28 -14.56 5.44
CA ILE A 106 -14.27 -13.22 4.84
C ILE A 106 -15.05 -12.18 5.65
N HIS A 107 -16.02 -12.61 6.49
CA HIS A 107 -16.83 -11.73 7.30
C HIS A 107 -16.10 -11.27 8.57
N THR A 108 -15.16 -12.08 9.07
CA THR A 108 -14.42 -11.82 10.31
C THR A 108 -13.02 -11.26 10.04
N THR A 109 -12.39 -11.62 8.92
CA THR A 109 -11.05 -11.13 8.54
C THR A 109 -11.06 -9.73 7.93
N SER A 110 -12.22 -9.25 7.49
CA SER A 110 -12.37 -8.00 6.76
C SER A 110 -13.46 -7.11 7.33
N VAL A 111 -13.36 -5.83 6.99
CA VAL A 111 -14.27 -4.78 7.43
C VAL A 111 -14.78 -4.03 6.21
N THR A 112 -15.87 -3.28 6.37
CA THR A 112 -16.37 -2.34 5.36
C THR A 112 -16.38 -0.95 5.96
N PHE A 113 -15.60 -0.05 5.36
CA PHE A 113 -15.56 1.34 5.81
C PHE A 113 -16.77 2.11 5.26
N THR A 114 -17.41 2.89 6.13
CA THR A 114 -18.57 3.70 5.76
C THR A 114 -18.67 4.95 6.62
N SER A 115 -19.65 5.82 6.37
CA SER A 115 -19.87 7.02 7.17
C SER A 115 -20.42 6.69 8.57
N LYS A 116 -20.13 7.55 9.55
CA LYS A 116 -20.72 7.44 10.90
C LYS A 116 -22.26 7.45 10.85
N LEU A 117 -22.84 8.22 9.94
CA LEU A 117 -24.28 8.33 9.74
C LEU A 117 -24.89 6.99 9.30
N ALA A 118 -24.26 6.30 8.35
CA ALA A 118 -24.72 5.00 7.88
C ALA A 118 -24.79 3.95 8.99
N ILE A 119 -23.76 3.91 9.85
CA ILE A 119 -23.74 2.99 11.00
C ILE A 119 -24.87 3.34 11.98
N ARG A 120 -25.03 4.62 12.33
CA ARG A 120 -26.11 5.10 13.21
C ARG A 120 -27.51 4.79 12.66
N ASN A 121 -27.69 4.86 11.35
CA ASN A 121 -28.95 4.57 10.67
C ASN A 121 -29.22 3.06 10.49
N GLY A 122 -28.41 2.20 11.10
CA GLY A 122 -28.60 0.75 11.10
C GLY A 122 -28.32 0.08 9.75
N LEU A 123 -27.43 0.64 8.92
CA LEU A 123 -27.16 0.15 7.56
C LEU A 123 -26.86 -1.36 7.52
N SER A 124 -26.08 -1.85 8.48
CA SER A 124 -25.72 -3.28 8.57
C SER A 124 -26.96 -4.18 8.61
N LYS A 125 -27.95 -3.84 9.46
CA LYS A 125 -29.20 -4.60 9.59
C LYS A 125 -30.07 -4.46 8.35
N LYS A 126 -30.20 -3.24 7.82
CA LYS A 126 -31.02 -2.95 6.63
C LYS A 126 -30.58 -3.75 5.39
N LEU A 127 -29.27 -3.95 5.22
CA LEU A 127 -28.71 -4.66 4.07
C LEU A 127 -28.27 -6.10 4.38
N GLY A 128 -28.52 -6.60 5.59
CA GLY A 128 -28.12 -7.95 6.01
C GLY A 128 -26.61 -8.20 5.97
N LEU A 129 -25.78 -7.15 6.13
CA LEU A 129 -24.33 -7.24 5.99
C LEU A 129 -23.73 -8.13 7.08
N LYS A 130 -22.78 -8.98 6.68
CA LYS A 130 -22.09 -9.88 7.60
C LYS A 130 -20.73 -9.36 8.03
N LYS A 131 -20.07 -8.52 7.21
CA LYS A 131 -18.81 -7.85 7.57
C LYS A 131 -19.05 -6.73 8.58
N LYS A 132 -18.11 -6.55 9.51
CA LYS A 132 -18.14 -5.43 10.45
C LYS A 132 -18.04 -4.09 9.71
N LEU A 133 -18.94 -3.16 10.00
CA LEU A 133 -18.84 -1.79 9.53
C LEU A 133 -17.93 -0.98 10.44
N LEU A 134 -16.99 -0.23 9.87
CA LEU A 134 -16.13 0.70 10.60
C LEU A 134 -16.32 2.14 10.08
N PRO A 135 -16.43 3.14 10.96
CA PRO A 135 -16.65 4.51 10.54
C PRO A 135 -15.37 5.17 10.05
N VAL A 136 -15.43 5.83 8.89
CA VAL A 136 -14.41 6.81 8.51
C VAL A 136 -14.46 8.02 9.46
N LYS A 137 -13.29 8.58 9.79
CA LYS A 137 -13.19 9.74 10.70
C LYS A 137 -12.04 10.68 10.34
N ASN A 138 -12.12 11.91 10.83
CA ASN A 138 -11.06 12.91 10.72
C ASN A 138 -10.63 13.34 9.30
N CYS A 139 -11.50 13.21 8.30
CA CYS A 139 -11.16 13.60 6.91
C CYS A 139 -11.27 15.11 6.63
N ARG A 140 -11.61 15.94 7.63
CA ARG A 140 -11.88 17.39 7.44
C ARG A 140 -10.87 18.31 8.13
N LYS A 141 -10.10 17.79 9.09
CA LYS A 141 -9.10 18.55 9.86
C LYS A 141 -7.66 18.15 9.52
N ILE A 142 -7.48 17.45 8.41
CA ILE A 142 -6.18 17.01 7.88
C ILE A 142 -5.80 17.84 6.66
N GLY A 143 -4.50 17.97 6.41
CA GLY A 143 -3.94 18.57 5.20
C GLY A 143 -2.58 17.98 4.88
N LYS A 144 -1.83 18.62 3.97
CA LYS A 144 -0.53 18.12 3.50
C LYS A 144 0.46 17.87 4.63
N LYS A 145 0.42 18.70 5.69
CA LYS A 145 1.25 18.55 6.90
C LYS A 145 1.09 17.21 7.62
N ASN A 146 -0.05 16.53 7.46
CA ASN A 146 -0.36 15.25 8.11
C ASN A 146 0.15 14.05 7.30
N MET A 147 0.68 14.24 6.10
CA MET A 147 1.18 13.16 5.26
C MET A 147 2.58 12.75 5.73
N LEU A 148 2.69 11.54 6.29
CA LEU A 148 3.91 11.02 6.86
C LEU A 148 5.02 10.94 5.81
N TYR A 149 6.16 11.57 6.11
CA TYR A 149 7.34 11.72 5.24
C TYR A 149 7.08 12.48 3.92
N ASN A 150 5.88 13.04 3.71
CA ASN A 150 5.43 13.59 2.44
C ASN A 150 4.66 14.90 2.64
N ASN A 151 5.17 15.80 3.47
CA ASN A 151 4.47 17.00 3.92
C ASN A 151 4.91 18.30 3.22
N LEU A 152 5.79 18.24 2.22
CA LEU A 152 6.27 19.42 1.51
C LEU A 152 5.14 20.15 0.75
N VAL A 153 5.18 21.48 0.81
CA VAL A 153 4.31 22.40 0.07
C VAL A 153 5.20 23.43 -0.66
N PRO A 154 5.97 22.99 -1.69
CA PRO A 154 6.85 23.91 -2.41
C PRO A 154 6.04 24.84 -3.31
N LYS A 155 6.66 25.93 -3.78
CA LYS A 155 6.10 26.76 -4.83
C LYS A 155 6.24 26.02 -6.16
N ILE A 156 5.11 25.61 -6.74
CA ILE A 156 5.05 24.94 -8.04
C ILE A 156 4.53 25.95 -9.06
N GLU A 157 5.29 26.17 -10.12
CA GLU A 157 4.89 27.02 -11.25
C GLU A 157 4.91 26.19 -12.53
N ILE A 158 3.91 26.39 -13.39
CA ILE A 158 3.76 25.68 -14.66
C ILE A 158 3.61 26.72 -15.75
N ASP A 159 4.51 26.68 -16.72
CA ASP A 159 4.43 27.52 -17.91
C ASP A 159 3.28 27.01 -18.81
N PRO A 160 2.28 27.85 -19.16
CA PRO A 160 1.08 27.41 -19.86
C PRO A 160 1.30 27.06 -21.34
N GLU A 161 2.41 27.51 -21.94
CA GLU A 161 2.72 27.26 -23.35
C GLU A 161 3.66 26.07 -23.51
N THR A 162 4.67 25.97 -22.65
CA THR A 162 5.73 24.96 -22.75
C THR A 162 5.53 23.77 -21.80
N TYR A 163 4.60 23.86 -20.86
CA TYR A 163 4.35 22.89 -19.79
C TYR A 163 5.55 22.60 -18.89
N ARG A 164 6.56 23.48 -18.90
CA ARG A 164 7.70 23.39 -17.99
C ARG A 164 7.23 23.59 -16.56
N VAL A 165 7.59 22.64 -15.70
CA VAL A 165 7.30 22.69 -14.27
C VAL A 165 8.55 23.13 -13.52
N THR A 166 8.43 24.16 -12.69
CA THR A 166 9.48 24.54 -11.74
C THR A 166 8.99 24.31 -10.31
N VAL A 167 9.93 23.93 -9.44
CA VAL A 167 9.72 23.72 -8.01
C VAL A 167 10.74 24.61 -7.29
N ASP A 168 10.25 25.61 -6.57
CA ASP A 168 11.07 26.63 -5.89
C ASP A 168 12.10 27.26 -6.85
N GLY A 169 11.66 27.60 -8.06
CA GLY A 169 12.48 28.22 -9.11
C GLY A 169 13.40 27.26 -9.88
N LYS A 170 13.47 25.97 -9.50
CA LYS A 170 14.30 24.97 -10.18
C LYS A 170 13.45 24.13 -11.13
N LEU A 171 13.92 23.94 -12.37
CA LEU A 171 13.25 23.08 -13.36
C LEU A 171 13.14 21.64 -12.83
N ALA A 172 11.91 21.13 -12.74
CA ALA A 172 11.63 19.76 -12.31
C ALA A 172 11.48 18.86 -13.53
N THR A 173 12.61 18.29 -13.99
CA THR A 173 12.66 17.39 -15.15
C THR A 173 13.45 16.12 -14.87
N THR A 174 13.19 15.08 -15.64
CA THR A 174 13.86 13.78 -15.54
C THR A 174 13.81 13.06 -16.88
N GLU A 175 14.95 12.56 -17.35
CA GLU A 175 15.00 11.71 -18.55
C GLU A 175 14.14 10.45 -18.40
N PRO A 176 13.51 9.96 -19.49
CA PRO A 176 12.74 8.72 -19.46
C PRO A 176 13.65 7.51 -19.18
N SER A 177 13.17 6.56 -18.38
CA SER A 177 13.91 5.33 -18.08
C SER A 177 13.78 4.32 -19.21
N GLN A 178 14.92 3.81 -19.71
CA GLN A 178 14.95 2.76 -20.75
C GLN A 178 14.77 1.34 -20.19
N LYS A 179 15.03 1.13 -18.90
CA LYS A 179 14.90 -0.16 -18.20
C LYS A 179 14.43 0.07 -16.75
N LEU A 180 13.73 -0.91 -16.18
CA LEU A 180 13.23 -0.88 -14.80
C LEU A 180 13.52 -2.22 -14.10
N SER A 181 13.83 -2.18 -12.80
CA SER A 181 14.21 -3.38 -12.03
C SER A 181 13.05 -4.37 -11.84
N MET A 182 11.90 -3.88 -11.39
CA MET A 182 10.69 -4.67 -11.05
C MET A 182 9.82 -4.96 -12.29
N ALA A 183 10.44 -5.37 -13.39
CA ALA A 183 9.78 -5.58 -14.68
C ALA A 183 10.20 -6.93 -15.29
N ARG A 184 10.86 -6.92 -16.46
CA ARG A 184 11.15 -8.09 -17.30
C ARG A 184 11.69 -9.34 -16.57
N LEU A 185 12.44 -9.18 -15.48
CA LEU A 185 13.00 -10.30 -14.73
C LEU A 185 11.93 -11.19 -14.07
N TYR A 186 10.79 -10.62 -13.69
CA TYR A 186 9.83 -11.29 -12.79
C TYR A 186 8.56 -11.78 -13.48
N HIS A 187 8.34 -11.43 -14.75
CA HIS A 187 7.07 -11.63 -15.44
C HIS A 187 7.27 -12.51 -16.67
N LEU A 188 6.34 -13.45 -16.86
CA LEU A 188 6.32 -14.32 -18.04
C LEU A 188 5.91 -13.54 -19.30
N PHE A 189 5.09 -12.50 -19.12
CA PHE A 189 4.61 -11.57 -20.14
C PHE A 189 4.65 -10.15 -19.59
#